data_AF-A0A068YE80-F1
#
_entry.id   AF-A0A068YE80-F1
#
_cell.length_a   1.000
_cell.length_b   1.000
_cell.length_c   1.000
_cell.angle_alpha   90.00
_cell.angle_beta   90.00
_cell.angle_gamma   90.00
#
_symmetry.space_group_name_H-M   'P 1'
#
loop_
_entity.id
_entity.type
_entity.pdbx_description
1 polymer ?
#
loop_
_entity_poly.entity_id
_entity_poly.type
_entity_poly.pdbx_seq_one_letter_code
_entity_poly.pdbx_strand_id
1 'polypeptide(L)'
;MNWSPDYLAEVIQENLSFRIGQRNANGLSPQWECDAHYVSTSVTDFVSWCRGNNTLAFGEYPQNEWWAYAAYLHMGTTPALSSLQKDVPWNSIFPYLPNPNGSTFWLGTNQSHTGCHYDTYGVNFVLQVFGKKRWILFPPTDTPFLYPTRLPLEESTVFSRVNFKCPNFVKYPLILNAHPRVVTLQSGDILFVPRHWWHFVETVEEDISCAVNLWIDQPQLDNTVRCKEALTQLACFSLAQCAPGNSGIINRLHAAERAFARSENWFNCLVECIDTHISSVPLKRSSPPQITSGPVLDWSILSATDIVDILPDSNKLLLPSGSFEVNLEKIIGAFLHPDVIDLVYSKLGE
;
A
#
# COMPACT_ATOMS: atom_id res chain seq x y z
N MET A 1 -10.01 23.61 -2.45
CA MET A 1 -8.59 23.45 -2.83
C MET A 1 -8.43 23.79 -4.29
N ASN A 2 -7.38 24.51 -4.67
CA ASN A 2 -7.08 24.87 -6.06
C ASN A 2 -5.76 24.23 -6.53
N TRP A 3 -5.48 23.00 -6.10
CA TRP A 3 -4.26 22.32 -6.52
C TRP A 3 -4.35 21.94 -7.99
N SER A 4 -3.29 22.24 -8.73
CA SER A 4 -3.05 21.84 -10.10
C SER A 4 -1.59 21.39 -10.24
N PRO A 5 -1.21 20.71 -11.33
CA PRO A 5 0.19 20.36 -11.56
C PRO A 5 1.13 21.57 -11.49
N ASP A 6 0.77 22.70 -12.10
CA ASP A 6 1.59 23.92 -12.07
C ASP A 6 1.66 24.55 -10.69
N TYR A 7 0.54 24.58 -9.95
CA TYR A 7 0.53 25.07 -8.58
C TYR A 7 1.43 24.22 -7.66
N LEU A 8 1.36 22.90 -7.80
CA LEU A 8 2.23 22.00 -7.03
C LEU A 8 3.71 22.17 -7.40
N ALA A 9 4.02 22.41 -8.68
CA ALA A 9 5.37 22.71 -9.14
C ALA A 9 5.92 24.03 -8.56
N GLU A 10 5.07 25.03 -8.34
CA GLU A 10 5.44 26.30 -7.74
C GLU A 10 5.67 26.19 -6.22
N VAL A 11 4.79 25.45 -5.52
CA VAL A 11 4.77 25.41 -4.05
C VAL A 11 5.72 24.36 -3.47
N ILE A 12 5.90 23.22 -4.14
CA ILE A 12 6.79 22.15 -3.68
C ILE A 12 8.20 22.42 -4.22
N GLN A 13 9.00 23.12 -3.41
CA GLN A 13 10.34 23.58 -3.81
C GLN A 13 11.45 22.53 -3.65
N GLU A 14 11.23 21.49 -2.84
CA GLU A 14 12.19 20.41 -2.64
C GLU A 14 11.94 19.24 -3.59
N ASN A 15 12.97 18.42 -3.79
CA ASN A 15 12.85 17.23 -4.61
C ASN A 15 11.94 16.19 -3.93
N LEU A 16 11.09 15.56 -4.74
CA LEU A 16 10.35 14.36 -4.35
C LEU A 16 11.01 13.12 -4.94
N SER A 17 10.83 11.98 -4.27
CA SER A 17 11.25 10.68 -4.78
C SER A 17 10.11 10.04 -5.57
N PHE A 18 10.34 9.82 -6.86
CA PHE A 18 9.38 9.21 -7.77
C PHE A 18 9.79 7.77 -8.07
N ARG A 19 8.95 6.81 -7.69
CA ARG A 19 9.06 5.43 -8.14
C ARG A 19 8.78 5.35 -9.63
N ILE A 20 9.63 4.67 -10.37
CA ILE A 20 9.50 4.46 -11.81
C ILE A 20 9.08 3.02 -12.10
N GLY A 21 8.12 2.85 -13.00
CA GLY A 21 7.72 1.53 -13.47
C GLY A 21 7.29 1.49 -14.92
N GLN A 22 7.30 0.31 -15.50
CA GLN A 22 6.99 0.11 -16.91
C GLN A 22 5.48 0.01 -17.12
N ARG A 23 4.99 0.68 -18.16
CA ARG A 23 3.58 0.66 -18.57
C ARG A 23 3.16 -0.72 -19.10
N ASN A 24 4.02 -1.33 -19.91
CA ASN A 24 3.78 -2.62 -20.57
C ASN A 24 4.60 -3.76 -19.94
N ALA A 25 4.75 -3.74 -18.61
CA ALA A 25 5.47 -4.79 -17.90
C ALA A 25 4.83 -6.16 -18.18
N ASN A 26 5.50 -6.96 -19.01
CA ASN A 26 5.06 -8.29 -19.43
C ASN A 26 5.38 -9.38 -18.39
N GLY A 27 5.89 -8.99 -17.22
CA GLY A 27 6.31 -9.89 -16.16
C GLY A 27 5.13 -10.60 -15.49
N LEU A 28 5.34 -11.86 -15.09
CA LEU A 28 4.38 -12.65 -14.31
C LEU A 28 4.24 -12.18 -12.86
N SER A 29 5.21 -11.41 -12.37
CA SER A 29 5.22 -10.87 -11.01
C SER A 29 4.72 -9.42 -11.00
N PRO A 30 4.06 -8.99 -9.92
CA PRO A 30 3.80 -7.57 -9.69
C PRO A 30 5.09 -6.74 -9.77
N GLN A 31 4.96 -5.47 -10.16
CA GLN A 31 6.06 -4.50 -10.08
C GLN A 31 6.26 -4.10 -8.61
N TRP A 32 7.02 -4.91 -7.88
CA TRP A 32 7.24 -4.73 -6.44
C TRP A 32 8.02 -3.45 -6.13
N GLU A 33 7.62 -2.78 -5.05
CA GLU A 33 8.28 -1.55 -4.57
C GLU A 33 9.74 -1.73 -4.17
N CYS A 34 10.06 -2.91 -3.62
CA CYS A 34 11.40 -3.24 -3.19
C CYS A 34 12.40 -3.39 -4.34
N ASP A 35 11.89 -3.64 -5.55
CA ASP A 35 12.68 -3.86 -6.78
C ASP A 35 12.64 -2.63 -7.71
N ALA A 36 11.91 -1.58 -7.32
CA ALA A 36 11.67 -0.43 -8.17
C ALA A 36 12.86 0.55 -8.20
N HIS A 37 13.00 1.24 -9.33
CA HIS A 37 13.91 2.37 -9.46
C HIS A 37 13.24 3.66 -8.99
N TYR A 38 14.03 4.58 -8.45
CA TYR A 38 13.56 5.87 -7.96
C TYR A 38 14.36 7.01 -8.58
N VAL A 39 13.65 8.06 -8.98
CA VAL A 39 14.23 9.33 -9.45
C VAL A 39 13.89 10.41 -8.43
N SER A 40 14.91 11.07 -7.88
CA SER A 40 14.72 12.23 -7.01
C SER A 40 14.85 13.51 -7.82
N THR A 41 13.76 14.27 -7.94
CA THR A 41 13.73 15.49 -8.76
C THR A 41 12.62 16.45 -8.33
N SER A 42 12.64 17.66 -8.87
CA SER A 42 11.66 18.70 -8.57
C SER A 42 10.30 18.37 -9.17
N VAL A 43 9.22 18.90 -8.57
CA VAL A 43 7.88 18.76 -9.15
C VAL A 43 7.78 19.49 -10.50
N THR A 44 8.52 20.58 -10.68
CA THR A 44 8.67 21.28 -11.97
C THR A 44 9.22 20.37 -13.07
N ASP A 45 10.29 19.62 -12.79
CA ASP A 45 10.90 18.71 -13.76
C ASP A 45 9.97 17.51 -14.05
N PHE A 46 9.27 17.01 -13.04
CA PHE A 46 8.24 15.99 -13.20
C PHE A 46 7.09 16.45 -14.10
N VAL A 47 6.54 17.65 -13.86
CA VAL A 47 5.46 18.21 -14.69
C VAL A 47 5.96 18.49 -16.12
N SER A 48 7.19 18.98 -16.28
CA SER A 48 7.82 19.18 -17.58
C SER A 48 7.97 17.86 -18.33
N TRP A 49 8.42 16.80 -17.65
CA TRP A 49 8.51 15.45 -18.21
C TRP A 49 7.16 14.91 -18.67
N CYS A 50 6.10 15.07 -17.87
CA CYS A 50 4.74 14.67 -18.24
C CYS A 50 4.19 15.43 -19.47
N ARG A 51 4.77 16.60 -19.80
CA ARG A 51 4.42 17.39 -20.98
C ARG A 51 5.26 17.03 -22.21
N GLY A 52 6.05 15.95 -22.14
CA GLY A 52 6.90 15.47 -23.23
C GLY A 52 8.27 16.12 -23.32
N ASN A 53 8.67 16.95 -22.36
CA ASN A 53 10.03 17.48 -22.33
C ASN A 53 10.95 16.47 -21.66
N ASN A 54 11.98 16.01 -22.36
CA ASN A 54 12.95 15.11 -21.75
C ASN A 54 13.87 15.89 -20.80
N THR A 55 13.55 15.89 -19.51
CA THR A 55 14.41 16.49 -18.48
C THR A 55 15.58 15.55 -18.17
N LEU A 56 16.71 16.09 -17.69
CA LEU A 56 17.89 15.29 -17.37
C LEU A 56 17.58 14.18 -16.34
N ALA A 57 16.68 14.43 -15.39
CA ALA A 57 16.33 13.49 -14.33
C ALA A 57 15.57 12.25 -14.84
N PHE A 58 14.73 12.40 -15.87
CA PHE A 58 13.95 11.31 -16.46
C PHE A 58 14.49 10.86 -17.83
N GLY A 59 15.73 11.24 -18.17
CA GLY A 59 16.31 11.00 -19.50
C GLY A 59 16.31 9.53 -19.95
N GLU A 60 16.43 8.60 -19.00
CA GLU A 60 16.43 7.15 -19.24
C GLU A 60 15.01 6.54 -19.26
N TYR A 61 13.98 7.33 -18.96
CA TYR A 61 12.60 6.87 -18.75
C TYR A 61 11.62 7.62 -19.66
N PRO A 62 11.52 7.24 -20.95
CA PRO A 62 10.54 7.83 -21.87
C PRO A 62 9.11 7.75 -21.34
N GLN A 63 8.38 8.87 -21.31
CA GLN A 63 7.05 8.96 -20.68
C GLN A 63 5.99 8.03 -21.29
N ASN A 64 6.15 7.63 -22.55
CA ASN A 64 5.27 6.71 -23.26
C ASN A 64 5.49 5.23 -22.89
N GLU A 65 6.61 4.92 -22.25
CA GLU A 65 6.98 3.56 -21.83
C GLU A 65 6.97 3.40 -20.31
N TRP A 66 7.18 4.49 -19.58
CA TRP A 66 7.34 4.51 -18.14
C TRP A 66 6.31 5.43 -17.47
N TRP A 67 5.86 5.03 -16.29
CA TRP A 67 5.10 5.87 -15.37
C TRP A 67 5.99 6.22 -14.17
N ALA A 68 5.70 7.37 -13.56
CA ALA A 68 6.33 7.84 -12.33
C ALA A 68 5.27 8.04 -11.24
N TYR A 69 5.64 7.75 -9.98
CA TYR A 69 4.76 7.84 -8.82
C TYR A 69 5.49 8.24 -7.54
N ALA A 70 5.21 9.42 -7.03
CA ALA A 70 5.55 9.82 -5.67
C ALA A 70 4.44 9.37 -4.72
N ALA A 71 4.79 8.50 -3.78
CA ALA A 71 3.88 7.77 -2.93
C ALA A 71 4.37 7.77 -1.48
N TYR A 72 3.47 7.52 -0.53
CA TYR A 72 3.79 7.42 0.90
C TYR A 72 4.46 8.68 1.49
N LEU A 73 4.17 9.86 0.94
CA LEU A 73 4.73 11.13 1.42
C LEU A 73 3.91 11.69 2.58
N HIS A 74 4.30 11.35 3.81
CA HIS A 74 3.66 11.88 5.02
C HIS A 74 3.81 13.40 5.11
N MET A 75 2.71 14.14 4.98
CA MET A 75 2.75 15.60 4.87
C MET A 75 3.30 16.29 6.12
N GLY A 76 3.03 15.72 7.31
CA GLY A 76 3.49 16.27 8.59
C GLY A 76 5.00 16.09 8.84
N THR A 77 5.66 15.15 8.16
CA THR A 77 7.10 14.88 8.31
C THR A 77 7.90 15.14 7.04
N THR A 78 7.24 15.48 5.93
CA THR A 78 7.86 15.90 4.67
C THR A 78 7.87 17.42 4.62
N PRO A 79 9.01 18.10 4.87
CA PRO A 79 9.07 19.56 4.95
C PRO A 79 8.48 20.26 3.72
N ALA A 80 8.75 19.69 2.54
CA ALA A 80 8.26 20.12 1.24
C ALA A 80 6.72 20.22 1.11
N LEU A 81 5.97 19.51 1.96
CA LEU A 81 4.51 19.41 1.90
C LEU A 81 3.81 20.10 3.08
N SER A 82 4.58 20.66 4.02
CA SER A 82 4.06 21.22 5.28
C SER A 82 3.07 22.38 5.08
N SER A 83 3.26 23.19 4.03
CA SER A 83 2.35 24.28 3.67
C SER A 83 1.00 23.76 3.15
N LEU A 84 1.04 22.71 2.32
CA LEU A 84 -0.12 22.09 1.67
C LEU A 84 -1.06 21.41 2.67
N GLN A 85 -0.55 20.97 3.82
CA GLN A 85 -1.36 20.29 4.83
C GLN A 85 -2.56 21.14 5.30
N LYS A 86 -2.42 22.46 5.31
CA LYS A 86 -3.47 23.40 5.73
C LYS A 86 -4.63 23.50 4.73
N ASP A 87 -4.39 23.12 3.48
CA ASP A 87 -5.40 23.20 2.43
C ASP A 87 -6.37 22.01 2.47
N VAL A 88 -5.97 20.90 3.12
CA VAL A 88 -6.75 19.66 3.16
C VAL A 88 -7.89 19.81 4.18
N PRO A 89 -9.16 19.54 3.83
CA PRO A 89 -10.31 20.04 4.56
C PRO A 89 -10.80 19.02 5.60
N TRP A 90 -9.91 18.17 6.15
CA TRP A 90 -10.32 17.06 7.01
C TRP A 90 -11.13 17.51 8.22
N ASN A 91 -10.76 18.63 8.85
CA ASN A 91 -11.53 19.18 9.98
C ASN A 91 -12.90 19.71 9.58
N SER A 92 -13.04 20.19 8.34
CA SER A 92 -14.33 20.67 7.82
C SER A 92 -15.26 19.52 7.45
N ILE A 93 -14.69 18.42 6.94
CA ILE A 93 -15.44 17.23 6.52
C ILE A 93 -15.77 16.34 7.72
N PHE A 94 -14.79 16.15 8.61
CA PHE A 94 -14.86 15.25 9.76
C PHE A 94 -14.42 15.97 11.06
N PRO A 95 -15.28 16.82 11.63
CA PRO A 95 -14.91 17.70 12.75
C PRO A 95 -14.56 16.98 14.06
N TYR A 96 -14.85 15.68 14.15
CA TYR A 96 -14.60 14.85 15.34
C TYR A 96 -13.41 13.91 15.19
N LEU A 97 -12.60 14.04 14.13
CA LEU A 97 -11.42 13.19 13.98
C LEU A 97 -10.32 13.60 14.96
N PRO A 98 -9.69 12.63 15.65
CA PRO A 98 -8.73 12.92 16.71
C PRO A 98 -7.40 13.48 16.20
N ASN A 99 -7.04 13.21 14.95
CA ASN A 99 -5.80 13.70 14.36
C ASN A 99 -5.93 13.94 12.85
N PRO A 100 -6.24 15.16 12.39
CA PRO A 100 -6.36 15.49 10.97
C PRO A 100 -4.99 15.63 10.27
N ASN A 101 -3.89 15.61 11.03
CA ASN A 101 -2.56 16.00 10.57
C ASN A 101 -1.72 14.83 10.05
N GLY A 102 -2.22 13.59 10.14
CA GLY A 102 -1.56 12.37 9.66
C GLY A 102 -1.75 12.10 8.17
N SER A 103 -1.86 13.13 7.34
CA SER A 103 -2.14 12.96 5.91
C SER A 103 -0.93 12.48 5.13
N THR A 104 -1.17 11.63 4.13
CA THR A 104 -0.17 11.18 3.18
C THR A 104 -0.54 11.64 1.77
N PHE A 105 0.44 12.19 1.07
CA PHE A 105 0.31 12.78 -0.26
C PHE A 105 0.76 11.81 -1.34
N TRP A 106 0.07 11.86 -2.49
CA TRP A 106 0.34 11.01 -3.65
C TRP A 106 0.28 11.84 -4.92
N LEU A 107 1.29 11.68 -5.78
CA LEU A 107 1.35 12.33 -7.09
C LEU A 107 1.88 11.32 -8.11
N GLY A 108 1.08 11.01 -9.12
CA GLY A 108 1.42 9.99 -10.10
C GLY A 108 0.99 10.36 -11.50
N THR A 109 1.57 9.64 -12.46
CA THR A 109 1.17 9.72 -13.86
C THR A 109 0.14 8.67 -14.22
N ASN A 110 -0.47 8.79 -15.40
CA ASN A 110 -1.31 7.73 -15.96
C ASN A 110 -0.66 6.34 -15.81
N GLN A 111 -1.43 5.31 -15.47
CA GLN A 111 -0.98 3.92 -15.25
C GLN A 111 -0.04 3.67 -14.06
N SER A 112 0.38 4.70 -13.32
CA SER A 112 1.01 4.47 -12.01
C SER A 112 0.02 3.74 -11.10
N HIS A 113 0.49 2.72 -10.37
CA HIS A 113 -0.39 1.88 -9.57
C HIS A 113 0.26 1.36 -8.31
N THR A 114 -0.52 1.08 -7.28
CA THR A 114 -0.09 0.32 -6.11
C THR A 114 -0.59 -1.11 -6.26
N GLY A 115 0.28 -2.10 -6.01
CA GLY A 115 -0.07 -3.51 -6.08
C GLY A 115 -1.26 -3.85 -5.18
N CYS A 116 -2.01 -4.91 -5.49
CA CYS A 116 -3.17 -5.27 -4.68
C CYS A 116 -2.72 -5.66 -3.27
N HIS A 117 -3.28 -5.01 -2.26
CA HIS A 117 -2.92 -5.23 -0.86
C HIS A 117 -4.06 -4.86 0.08
N TYR A 118 -3.95 -5.22 1.35
CA TYR A 118 -4.69 -4.55 2.41
C TYR A 118 -3.72 -3.99 3.44
N ASP A 119 -4.12 -2.88 4.05
CA ASP A 119 -3.40 -2.29 5.17
C ASP A 119 -3.82 -2.97 6.47
N THR A 120 -2.83 -3.29 7.30
CA THR A 120 -3.03 -4.05 8.53
C THR A 120 -3.54 -3.17 9.68
N TYR A 121 -3.32 -1.85 9.59
CA TYR A 121 -3.64 -0.86 10.62
C TYR A 121 -4.73 0.12 10.21
N GLY A 122 -5.44 0.66 11.21
CA GLY A 122 -6.40 1.75 11.04
C GLY A 122 -7.50 1.53 10.00
N VAL A 123 -8.06 2.66 9.56
CA VAL A 123 -8.96 2.81 8.41
C VAL A 123 -8.53 4.04 7.60
N ASN A 124 -8.85 4.05 6.31
CA ASN A 124 -8.36 5.08 5.40
C ASN A 124 -9.50 5.93 4.82
N PHE A 125 -9.28 7.24 4.73
CA PHE A 125 -10.08 8.16 3.93
C PHE A 125 -9.22 8.73 2.83
N VAL A 126 -9.59 8.51 1.58
CA VAL A 126 -8.84 8.95 0.40
C VAL A 126 -9.61 10.05 -0.30
N LEU A 127 -9.05 11.26 -0.34
CA LEU A 127 -9.52 12.38 -1.15
C LEU A 127 -8.79 12.39 -2.48
N GLN A 128 -9.53 12.27 -3.58
CA GLN A 128 -8.99 12.50 -4.91
C GLN A 128 -8.97 14.01 -5.17
N VAL A 129 -7.79 14.62 -5.23
CA VAL A 129 -7.66 16.08 -5.33
C VAL A 129 -7.84 16.55 -6.77
N PHE A 130 -7.10 15.94 -7.71
CA PHE A 130 -7.31 16.11 -9.14
C PHE A 130 -6.86 14.87 -9.92
N GLY A 131 -7.31 14.74 -11.16
CA GLY A 131 -7.10 13.53 -11.96
C GLY A 131 -8.03 12.40 -11.50
N LYS A 132 -7.80 11.19 -12.01
CA LYS A 132 -8.66 10.03 -11.71
C LYS A 132 -7.86 8.82 -11.24
N LYS A 133 -8.35 8.16 -10.20
CA LYS A 133 -7.83 6.86 -9.75
C LYS A 133 -8.92 5.82 -9.75
N ARG A 134 -8.66 4.70 -10.43
CA ARG A 134 -9.48 3.50 -10.38
C ARG A 134 -9.07 2.66 -9.18
N TRP A 135 -10.04 2.36 -8.34
CA TRP A 135 -9.93 1.49 -7.17
C TRP A 135 -10.70 0.20 -7.44
N ILE A 136 -10.01 -0.93 -7.29
CA ILE A 136 -10.61 -2.26 -7.31
C ILE A 136 -10.51 -2.80 -5.89
N LEU A 137 -11.62 -2.82 -5.16
CA LEU A 137 -11.67 -3.21 -3.75
C LEU A 137 -12.25 -4.61 -3.59
N PHE A 138 -11.74 -5.39 -2.63
CA PHE A 138 -12.29 -6.69 -2.27
C PHE A 138 -12.58 -6.75 -0.77
N PRO A 139 -13.71 -7.36 -0.37
CA PRO A 139 -14.01 -7.56 1.04
C PRO A 139 -12.97 -8.50 1.68
N PRO A 140 -12.75 -8.41 3.01
CA PRO A 140 -11.84 -9.32 3.72
C PRO A 140 -12.17 -10.81 3.52
N THR A 141 -13.43 -11.14 3.23
CA THR A 141 -13.88 -12.51 2.92
C THR A 141 -13.24 -13.11 1.66
N ASP A 142 -12.70 -12.27 0.76
CA ASP A 142 -12.02 -12.72 -0.46
C ASP A 142 -10.53 -12.99 -0.26
N THR A 143 -9.99 -12.82 0.96
CA THR A 143 -8.59 -13.10 1.29
C THR A 143 -8.07 -14.44 0.74
N PRO A 144 -8.81 -15.57 0.83
CA PRO A 144 -8.35 -16.85 0.27
C PRO A 144 -8.17 -16.85 -1.26
N PHE A 145 -8.85 -15.94 -1.97
CA PHE A 145 -8.81 -15.83 -3.43
C PHE A 145 -7.68 -14.92 -3.92
N LEU A 146 -7.11 -14.10 -3.04
CA LEU A 146 -6.14 -13.06 -3.36
C LEU A 146 -4.68 -13.49 -3.15
N TYR A 147 -4.43 -14.71 -2.69
CA TYR A 147 -3.09 -15.27 -2.51
C TYR A 147 -2.19 -14.35 -1.68
N PRO A 148 -2.47 -14.17 -0.37
CA PRO A 148 -1.74 -13.25 0.48
C PRO A 148 -0.24 -13.58 0.57
N THR A 149 0.58 -12.56 0.64
CA THR A 149 2.03 -12.65 0.84
C THR A 149 2.54 -11.48 1.68
N ARG A 150 3.45 -11.79 2.59
CA ARG A 150 4.24 -10.82 3.37
C ARG A 150 5.59 -10.52 2.74
N LEU A 151 5.78 -10.90 1.48
CA LEU A 151 7.01 -10.65 0.72
C LEU A 151 6.66 -9.88 -0.57
N PRO A 152 7.19 -8.66 -0.76
CA PRO A 152 8.13 -7.97 0.14
C PRO A 152 7.52 -7.63 1.51
N LEU A 153 8.35 -7.72 2.56
CA LEU A 153 7.90 -7.45 3.93
C LEU A 153 7.90 -5.95 4.18
N GLU A 154 6.70 -5.42 4.41
CA GLU A 154 6.43 -4.08 4.90
C GLU A 154 5.43 -4.26 6.05
N GLU A 155 5.73 -3.64 7.21
CA GLU A 155 5.02 -3.92 8.47
C GLU A 155 3.50 -3.71 8.37
N SER A 156 3.08 -2.68 7.63
CA SER A 156 1.69 -2.27 7.56
C SER A 156 0.90 -2.89 6.41
N THR A 157 1.48 -3.82 5.65
CA THR A 157 0.87 -4.30 4.39
C THR A 157 0.90 -5.82 4.24
N VAL A 158 -0.19 -6.36 3.71
CA VAL A 158 -0.22 -7.70 3.10
C VAL A 158 -0.56 -7.57 1.64
N PHE A 159 0.33 -8.07 0.79
CA PHE A 159 0.17 -7.99 -0.65
C PHE A 159 -0.50 -9.24 -1.22
N SER A 160 -1.10 -9.09 -2.40
CA SER A 160 -1.51 -10.20 -3.26
C SER A 160 -0.34 -10.63 -4.13
N ARG A 161 -0.16 -11.94 -4.31
CA ARG A 161 0.82 -12.49 -5.28
C ARG A 161 0.36 -12.34 -6.73
N VAL A 162 -0.88 -11.94 -6.97
CA VAL A 162 -1.47 -11.81 -8.31
C VAL A 162 -1.01 -10.49 -8.93
N ASN A 163 -0.50 -10.55 -10.16
CA ASN A 163 -0.24 -9.33 -10.94
C ASN A 163 -1.53 -8.88 -11.63
N PHE A 164 -2.19 -7.85 -11.10
CA PHE A 164 -3.46 -7.34 -11.65
C PHE A 164 -3.33 -6.71 -13.04
N LYS A 165 -2.11 -6.30 -13.46
CA LYS A 165 -1.86 -5.80 -14.82
C LYS A 165 -1.66 -6.94 -15.83
N CYS A 166 -1.31 -8.14 -15.37
CA CYS A 166 -1.05 -9.33 -16.20
C CYS A 166 -1.33 -10.61 -15.39
N PRO A 167 -2.60 -10.92 -15.11
CA PRO A 167 -2.98 -11.97 -14.17
C PRO A 167 -2.71 -13.36 -14.75
N ASN A 168 -2.01 -14.22 -14.00
CA ASN A 168 -1.81 -15.62 -14.38
C ASN A 168 -2.89 -16.50 -13.74
N PHE A 169 -3.99 -16.72 -14.47
CA PHE A 169 -5.12 -17.53 -14.00
C PHE A 169 -4.81 -19.03 -13.87
N VAL A 170 -3.75 -19.53 -14.51
CA VAL A 170 -3.29 -20.92 -14.34
C VAL A 170 -2.62 -21.09 -12.98
N LYS A 171 -1.80 -20.12 -12.58
CA LYS A 171 -1.08 -20.14 -11.30
C LYS A 171 -1.97 -19.70 -10.13
N TYR A 172 -2.88 -18.77 -10.37
CA TYR A 172 -3.74 -18.16 -9.36
C TYR A 172 -5.23 -18.31 -9.70
N PRO A 173 -5.74 -19.53 -9.92
CA PRO A 173 -7.12 -19.73 -10.40
C PRO A 173 -8.20 -19.26 -9.43
N LEU A 174 -7.92 -19.23 -8.12
CA LEU A 174 -8.91 -18.83 -7.11
C LEU A 174 -9.34 -17.37 -7.22
N ILE A 175 -8.56 -16.52 -7.89
CA ILE A 175 -8.91 -15.11 -8.12
C ILE A 175 -10.23 -14.97 -8.88
N LEU A 176 -10.60 -15.97 -9.68
CA LEU A 176 -11.85 -16.00 -10.44
C LEU A 176 -13.09 -16.10 -9.53
N ASN A 177 -12.91 -16.45 -8.25
CA ASN A 177 -13.98 -16.50 -7.25
C ASN A 177 -14.09 -15.22 -6.42
N ALA A 178 -13.27 -14.20 -6.71
CA ALA A 178 -13.29 -12.94 -5.98
C ALA A 178 -14.48 -12.05 -6.40
N HIS A 179 -14.90 -11.18 -5.49
CA HIS A 179 -16.08 -10.32 -5.58
C HIS A 179 -15.65 -8.84 -5.52
N PRO A 180 -14.96 -8.32 -6.55
CA PRO A 180 -14.46 -6.96 -6.56
C PRO A 180 -15.61 -5.94 -6.56
N ARG A 181 -15.33 -4.78 -5.98
CA ARG A 181 -16.12 -3.55 -6.08
C ARG A 181 -15.25 -2.50 -6.73
N VAL A 182 -15.69 -1.91 -7.83
CA VAL A 182 -14.89 -0.97 -8.60
C VAL A 182 -15.48 0.44 -8.51
N VAL A 183 -14.60 1.41 -8.31
CA VAL A 183 -14.94 2.83 -8.38
C VAL A 183 -13.79 3.59 -9.03
N THR A 184 -14.11 4.58 -9.85
CA THR A 184 -13.12 5.54 -10.35
C THR A 184 -13.39 6.87 -9.67
N LEU A 185 -12.50 7.26 -8.75
CA LEU A 185 -12.60 8.52 -8.04
C LEU A 185 -12.27 9.67 -8.99
N GLN A 186 -13.15 10.66 -9.00
CA GLN A 186 -12.98 11.92 -9.69
C GLN A 186 -12.49 13.00 -8.72
N SER A 187 -12.04 14.13 -9.26
CA SER A 187 -11.65 15.30 -8.46
C SER A 187 -12.76 15.71 -7.48
N GLY A 188 -12.47 15.68 -6.18
CA GLY A 188 -13.41 16.01 -5.10
C GLY A 188 -14.04 14.79 -4.42
N ASP A 189 -13.95 13.60 -5.00
CA ASP A 189 -14.49 12.39 -4.39
C ASP A 189 -13.67 11.97 -3.16
N ILE A 190 -14.38 11.40 -2.17
CA ILE A 190 -13.79 10.79 -0.99
C ILE A 190 -14.19 9.32 -0.94
N LEU A 191 -13.19 8.45 -0.82
CA LEU A 191 -13.38 7.03 -0.60
C LEU A 191 -13.01 6.66 0.85
N PHE A 192 -13.93 6.00 1.54
CA PHE A 192 -13.64 5.32 2.79
C PHE A 192 -13.21 3.89 2.49
N VAL A 193 -12.00 3.51 2.93
CA VAL A 193 -11.48 2.14 2.85
C VAL A 193 -11.50 1.54 4.25
N PRO A 194 -12.41 0.60 4.52
CA PRO A 194 -12.47 -0.03 5.84
C PRO A 194 -11.26 -0.94 6.07
N ARG A 195 -11.01 -1.24 7.34
CA ARG A 195 -9.92 -2.14 7.77
C ARG A 195 -9.94 -3.45 6.98
N HIS A 196 -8.75 -3.90 6.56
CA HIS A 196 -8.51 -5.18 5.86
C HIS A 196 -9.21 -5.33 4.52
N TRP A 197 -9.80 -4.26 3.98
CA TRP A 197 -10.27 -4.28 2.61
C TRP A 197 -9.09 -4.26 1.66
N TRP A 198 -9.01 -5.30 0.84
CA TRP A 198 -8.03 -5.37 -0.21
C TRP A 198 -8.34 -4.32 -1.27
N HIS A 199 -7.31 -3.74 -1.84
CA HIS A 199 -7.47 -2.75 -2.88
C HIS A 199 -6.27 -2.74 -3.84
N PHE A 200 -6.57 -2.68 -5.13
CA PHE A 200 -5.64 -2.31 -6.18
C PHE A 200 -6.01 -0.91 -6.67
N VAL A 201 -5.01 -0.05 -6.85
CA VAL A 201 -5.24 1.35 -7.19
C VAL A 201 -4.37 1.72 -8.37
N GLU A 202 -4.95 2.33 -9.40
CA GLU A 202 -4.19 2.86 -10.53
C GLU A 202 -4.74 4.21 -11.00
N THR A 203 -3.83 5.06 -11.47
CA THR A 203 -4.19 6.29 -12.18
C THR A 203 -4.71 5.95 -13.57
N VAL A 204 -5.83 6.53 -13.97
CA VAL A 204 -6.47 6.29 -15.28
C VAL A 204 -6.84 7.61 -15.97
N GLU A 205 -6.95 7.56 -17.30
CA GLU A 205 -7.50 8.60 -18.20
C GLU A 205 -6.78 9.95 -18.26
N GLU A 206 -6.00 10.32 -17.24
CA GLU A 206 -5.39 11.65 -17.08
C GLU A 206 -3.86 11.53 -16.98
N ASP A 207 -3.13 12.55 -17.47
CA ASP A 207 -1.66 12.53 -17.49
C ASP A 207 -1.06 12.56 -16.08
N ILE A 208 -1.64 13.36 -15.17
CA ILE A 208 -1.19 13.53 -13.79
C ILE A 208 -2.40 13.45 -12.84
N SER A 209 -2.25 12.68 -11.77
CA SER A 209 -3.24 12.57 -10.69
C SER A 209 -2.60 12.88 -9.35
N CYS A 210 -3.36 13.58 -8.50
CA CYS A 210 -3.00 13.83 -7.11
C CYS A 210 -4.12 13.37 -6.17
N ALA A 211 -3.73 12.67 -5.11
CA ALA A 211 -4.62 12.27 -4.04
C ALA A 211 -3.96 12.55 -2.68
N VAL A 212 -4.78 12.74 -1.66
CA VAL A 212 -4.34 12.81 -0.27
C VAL A 212 -5.18 11.84 0.51
N ASN A 213 -4.58 11.07 1.40
CA ASN A 213 -5.33 10.19 2.28
C ASN A 213 -5.03 10.46 3.75
N LEU A 214 -5.97 10.07 4.61
CA LEU A 214 -5.89 10.21 6.05
C LEU A 214 -6.13 8.84 6.69
N TRP A 215 -5.16 8.42 7.49
CA TRP A 215 -5.27 7.22 8.32
C TRP A 215 -5.82 7.56 9.70
N ILE A 216 -6.78 6.77 10.16
CA ILE A 216 -7.32 6.86 11.51
C ILE A 216 -6.99 5.57 12.24
N ASP A 217 -6.15 5.69 13.27
CA ASP A 217 -5.76 4.58 14.12
C ASP A 217 -6.95 4.03 14.90
N GLN A 218 -6.92 2.72 15.13
CA GLN A 218 -7.84 1.97 15.98
C GLN A 218 -7.02 1.24 17.05
N PRO A 219 -6.50 1.94 18.08
CA PRO A 219 -5.44 1.42 18.96
C PRO A 219 -5.72 0.04 19.55
N GLN A 220 -6.97 -0.26 19.94
CA GLN A 220 -7.32 -1.57 20.49
C GLN A 220 -7.13 -2.71 19.46
N LEU A 221 -7.50 -2.47 18.20
CA LEU A 221 -7.35 -3.46 17.12
C LEU A 221 -5.92 -3.46 16.56
N ASP A 222 -5.33 -2.28 16.44
CA ASP A 222 -4.00 -2.09 15.85
C ASP A 222 -2.91 -2.68 16.73
N ASN A 223 -2.98 -2.55 18.05
CA ASN A 223 -1.97 -3.11 18.94
C ASN A 223 -1.88 -4.64 18.82
N THR A 224 -3.01 -5.33 18.66
CA THR A 224 -3.02 -6.78 18.41
C THR A 224 -2.37 -7.12 17.08
N VAL A 225 -2.64 -6.33 16.05
CA VAL A 225 -1.99 -6.54 14.75
C VAL A 225 -0.50 -6.22 14.82
N ARG A 226 -0.06 -5.16 15.50
CA ARG A 226 1.36 -4.83 15.72
C ARG A 226 2.11 -5.97 16.40
N CYS A 227 1.49 -6.65 17.36
CA CYS A 227 2.06 -7.84 17.99
C CYS A 227 2.26 -8.98 16.96
N LYS A 228 1.27 -9.22 16.09
CA LYS A 228 1.38 -10.19 14.99
C LYS A 228 2.45 -9.80 13.97
N GLU A 229 2.59 -8.52 13.65
CA GLU A 229 3.68 -8.03 12.78
C GLU A 229 5.05 -8.20 13.42
N ALA A 230 5.16 -7.93 14.73
CA ALA A 230 6.40 -8.17 15.47
C ALA A 230 6.80 -9.65 15.44
N LEU A 231 5.83 -10.56 15.59
CA LEU A 231 6.06 -12.01 15.42
C LEU A 231 6.50 -12.36 13.99
N THR A 232 5.87 -11.76 12.98
CA THR A 232 6.21 -11.95 11.57
C THR A 232 7.64 -11.49 11.28
N GLN A 233 8.01 -10.29 11.73
CA GLN A 233 9.36 -9.74 11.61
C GLN A 233 10.37 -10.59 12.37
N LEU A 234 10.04 -11.06 13.59
CA LEU A 234 10.92 -11.88 14.41
C LEU A 234 11.25 -13.20 13.70
N ALA A 235 10.23 -13.88 13.17
CA ALA A 235 10.40 -15.11 12.40
C ALA A 235 11.21 -14.86 11.12
N CYS A 236 10.84 -13.84 10.34
CA CYS A 236 11.54 -13.50 9.09
C CYS A 236 13.02 -13.20 9.33
N PHE A 237 13.34 -12.34 10.29
CA PHE A 237 14.70 -11.86 10.51
C PHE A 237 15.57 -12.96 11.12
N SER A 238 15.03 -13.75 12.04
CA SER A 238 15.74 -14.91 12.61
C SER A 238 16.09 -15.94 11.53
N LEU A 239 15.12 -16.32 10.68
CA LEU A 239 15.35 -17.25 9.58
C LEU A 239 16.33 -16.69 8.54
N ALA A 240 16.26 -15.39 8.25
CA ALA A 240 17.17 -14.71 7.34
C ALA A 240 18.62 -14.71 7.85
N GLN A 241 18.84 -14.56 9.16
CA GLN A 241 20.16 -14.57 9.77
C GLN A 241 20.78 -15.97 9.89
N CYS A 242 19.94 -17.00 10.08
CA CYS A 242 20.40 -18.39 10.12
C CYS A 242 20.67 -18.99 8.72
N ALA A 243 20.31 -18.28 7.66
CA ALA A 243 20.47 -18.74 6.29
C ALA A 243 21.96 -18.80 5.89
N PRO A 244 22.45 -19.93 5.34
CA PRO A 244 23.81 -19.99 4.80
C PRO A 244 23.93 -19.12 3.54
N GLY A 245 24.84 -18.13 3.58
CA GLY A 245 25.09 -17.20 2.48
C GLY A 245 24.13 -15.99 2.45
N ASN A 246 24.38 -15.04 1.56
CA ASN A 246 23.56 -13.85 1.36
C ASN A 246 22.27 -14.23 0.60
N SER A 247 21.33 -14.87 1.29
CA SER A 247 20.12 -15.53 0.76
C SER A 247 19.15 -14.62 -0.01
N GLY A 248 19.50 -13.35 -0.26
CA GLY A 248 18.68 -12.38 -0.97
C GLY A 248 17.41 -11.95 -0.24
N ILE A 249 16.99 -12.68 0.81
CA ILE A 249 15.73 -12.44 1.51
C ILE A 249 15.70 -11.10 2.22
N ILE A 250 16.81 -10.69 2.85
CA ILE A 250 16.92 -9.35 3.43
C ILE A 250 16.72 -8.31 2.33
N ASN A 251 17.19 -8.54 1.10
CA ASN A 251 16.97 -7.60 0.01
C ASN A 251 15.50 -7.54 -0.43
N ARG A 252 14.67 -8.54 -0.11
CA ARG A 252 13.22 -8.54 -0.36
C ARG A 252 12.41 -7.86 0.73
N LEU A 253 13.01 -7.37 1.82
CA LEU A 253 12.29 -6.51 2.76
C LEU A 253 12.20 -5.09 2.18
N HIS A 254 11.16 -4.36 2.57
CA HIS A 254 11.06 -2.95 2.27
C HIS A 254 12.18 -2.16 2.99
N ALA A 255 12.52 -0.97 2.49
CA ALA A 255 13.80 -0.31 2.83
C ALA A 255 13.95 -0.03 4.34
N ALA A 256 12.86 0.34 5.02
CA ALA A 256 12.84 0.57 6.45
C ALA A 256 13.06 -0.73 7.24
N GLU A 257 12.37 -1.80 6.87
CA GLU A 257 12.48 -3.14 7.45
C GLU A 257 13.88 -3.73 7.23
N ARG A 258 14.50 -3.48 6.06
CA ARG A 258 15.90 -3.84 5.82
C ARG A 258 16.85 -3.13 6.77
N ALA A 259 16.66 -1.83 6.97
CA ALA A 259 17.48 -1.05 7.89
C ALA A 259 17.30 -1.55 9.32
N PHE A 260 16.05 -1.80 9.73
CA PHE A 260 15.72 -2.32 11.05
C PHE A 260 16.31 -3.71 11.28
N ALA A 261 16.14 -4.65 10.35
CA ALA A 261 16.70 -6.01 10.42
C ALA A 261 18.23 -6.06 10.48
N ARG A 262 18.90 -4.99 10.03
CA ARG A 262 20.36 -4.82 10.09
C ARG A 262 20.84 -4.06 11.33
N SER A 263 19.93 -3.48 12.12
CA SER A 263 20.29 -2.83 13.38
C SER A 263 20.76 -3.86 14.41
N GLU A 264 21.49 -3.44 15.44
CA GLU A 264 21.98 -4.38 16.47
C GLU A 264 20.87 -4.83 17.45
N ASN A 265 19.82 -4.00 17.61
CA ASN A 265 18.80 -4.17 18.64
C ASN A 265 17.47 -4.73 18.15
N TRP A 266 17.33 -5.06 16.86
CA TRP A 266 16.07 -5.50 16.26
C TRP A 266 15.38 -6.60 17.07
N PHE A 267 16.14 -7.60 17.54
CA PHE A 267 15.60 -8.74 18.27
C PHE A 267 14.97 -8.31 19.60
N ASN A 268 15.70 -7.52 20.39
CA ASN A 268 15.21 -7.02 21.68
C ASN A 268 14.00 -6.11 21.50
N CYS A 269 14.00 -5.24 20.48
CA CYS A 269 12.86 -4.38 20.17
C CYS A 269 11.61 -5.21 19.84
N LEU A 270 11.73 -6.26 19.03
CA LEU A 270 10.59 -7.10 18.67
C LEU A 270 10.05 -7.91 19.86
N VAL A 271 10.94 -8.47 20.69
CA VAL A 271 10.56 -9.16 21.92
C VAL A 271 9.83 -8.21 22.87
N GLU A 272 10.36 -7.00 23.08
CA GLU A 272 9.72 -6.00 23.94
C GLU A 272 8.33 -5.59 23.42
N CYS A 273 8.16 -5.44 22.10
CA CYS A 273 6.85 -5.18 21.49
C CYS A 273 5.83 -6.29 21.78
N ILE A 274 6.26 -7.55 21.69
CA ILE A 274 5.43 -8.72 21.95
C ILE A 274 5.07 -8.77 23.45
N ASP A 275 6.06 -8.66 24.34
CA ASP A 275 5.88 -8.72 25.79
C ASP A 275 4.96 -7.62 26.33
N THR A 276 5.14 -6.39 25.83
CA THR A 276 4.31 -5.23 26.19
C THR A 276 2.85 -5.48 25.84
N HIS A 277 2.58 -6.11 24.69
CA HIS A 277 1.21 -6.40 24.28
C HIS A 277 0.57 -7.51 25.13
N ILE A 278 1.29 -8.61 25.37
CA ILE A 278 0.82 -9.73 26.21
C ILE A 278 0.52 -9.25 27.64
N SER A 279 1.33 -8.32 28.17
CA SER A 279 1.16 -7.77 29.52
C SER A 279 0.07 -6.69 29.62
N SER A 280 -0.50 -6.24 28.51
CA SER A 280 -1.46 -5.14 28.50
C SER A 280 -2.88 -5.60 28.90
N VAL A 281 -3.45 -4.98 29.94
CA VAL A 281 -4.84 -5.21 30.34
C VAL A 281 -5.77 -4.54 29.31
N PRO A 282 -6.85 -5.19 28.85
CA PRO A 282 -7.79 -4.58 27.92
C PRO A 282 -8.34 -3.27 28.49
N LEU A 283 -8.09 -2.17 27.78
CA LEU A 283 -8.62 -0.84 28.12
C LEU A 283 -10.15 -0.92 28.23
N LYS A 284 -10.70 -0.35 29.31
CA LYS A 284 -12.15 -0.20 29.49
C LYS A 284 -12.72 0.53 28.26
N ARG A 285 -13.73 -0.07 27.62
CA ARG A 285 -14.52 0.57 26.56
C ARG A 285 -15.10 1.88 27.12
N SER A 286 -14.65 3.02 26.60
CA SER A 286 -15.42 4.26 26.73
C SER A 286 -16.68 4.12 25.88
N SER A 287 -17.80 4.62 26.39
CA SER A 287 -19.02 4.75 25.60
C SER A 287 -18.71 5.61 24.37
N PRO A 288 -19.14 5.23 23.16
CA PRO A 288 -19.00 6.11 22.01
C PRO A 288 -19.66 7.45 22.34
N PRO A 289 -19.05 8.60 21.96
CA PRO A 289 -19.69 9.89 22.15
C PRO A 289 -21.09 9.85 21.54
N GLN A 290 -22.06 10.50 22.20
CA GLN A 290 -23.40 10.61 21.65
C GLN A 290 -23.31 11.24 20.26
N ILE A 291 -23.75 10.49 19.24
CA ILE A 291 -23.82 10.98 17.87
C ILE A 291 -24.89 12.07 17.83
N THR A 292 -24.47 13.33 17.96
CA THR A 292 -25.30 14.46 17.53
C THR A 292 -25.43 14.36 16.02
N SER A 293 -26.67 14.30 15.52
CA SER A 293 -26.98 14.25 14.09
C SER A 293 -26.26 15.38 13.34
N GLY A 294 -25.12 15.05 12.73
CA GLY A 294 -24.48 15.88 11.72
C GLY A 294 -25.18 15.71 10.37
N PRO A 295 -24.80 16.46 9.33
CA PRO A 295 -25.28 16.20 7.99
C PRO A 295 -24.98 14.74 7.63
N VAL A 296 -26.02 14.01 7.20
CA VAL A 296 -25.86 12.66 6.67
C VAL A 296 -25.10 12.81 5.37
N LEU A 297 -23.82 12.46 5.36
CA LEU A 297 -23.08 12.21 4.13
C LEU A 297 -23.73 10.98 3.48
N ASP A 298 -24.30 11.17 2.29
CA ASP A 298 -24.91 10.08 1.52
C ASP A 298 -23.79 9.22 0.92
N TRP A 299 -23.46 8.13 1.59
CA TRP A 299 -22.44 7.18 1.13
C TRP A 299 -23.08 6.15 0.22
N SER A 300 -22.69 6.14 -1.05
CA SER A 300 -23.04 5.07 -1.96
C SER A 300 -22.28 3.79 -1.60
N ILE A 301 -23.00 2.69 -1.37
CA ILE A 301 -22.40 1.36 -1.26
C ILE A 301 -22.07 0.85 -2.66
N LEU A 302 -20.81 0.51 -2.91
CA LEU A 302 -20.38 -0.05 -4.18
C LEU A 302 -20.94 -1.47 -4.37
N SER A 303 -21.52 -1.73 -5.54
CA SER A 303 -21.97 -3.06 -5.95
C SER A 303 -20.78 -3.95 -6.34
N ALA A 304 -20.95 -5.27 -6.16
CA ALA A 304 -20.01 -6.23 -6.72
C ALA A 304 -20.01 -6.16 -8.26
N THR A 305 -18.86 -6.46 -8.85
CA THR A 305 -18.62 -6.54 -10.30
C THR A 305 -17.99 -7.90 -10.59
N ASP A 306 -18.16 -8.44 -11.80
CA ASP A 306 -17.49 -9.68 -12.17
C ASP A 306 -15.98 -9.42 -12.35
N ILE A 307 -15.14 -10.28 -11.76
CA ILE A 307 -13.69 -10.15 -11.81
C ILE A 307 -13.13 -10.25 -13.24
N VAL A 308 -13.82 -10.99 -14.12
CA VAL A 308 -13.42 -11.14 -15.52
C VAL A 308 -13.64 -9.85 -16.33
N ASP A 309 -14.55 -8.98 -15.89
CA ASP A 309 -14.81 -7.70 -16.56
C ASP A 309 -13.77 -6.63 -16.21
N ILE A 310 -12.96 -6.87 -15.18
CA ILE A 310 -12.05 -5.88 -14.59
C ILE A 310 -10.59 -6.22 -14.89
N LEU A 311 -10.25 -7.50 -14.73
CA LEU A 311 -8.91 -7.97 -14.99
C LEU A 311 -8.68 -8.11 -16.50
N PRO A 312 -7.50 -7.69 -17.02
CA PRO A 312 -7.23 -7.82 -18.44
C PRO A 312 -7.15 -9.30 -18.84
N ASP A 313 -7.63 -9.62 -20.04
CA ASP A 313 -7.47 -10.93 -20.67
C ASP A 313 -5.99 -11.29 -20.73
N SER A 314 -5.59 -12.30 -19.96
CA SER A 314 -4.23 -12.80 -20.05
C SER A 314 -4.11 -13.74 -21.24
N ASN A 315 -3.71 -13.21 -22.38
CA ASN A 315 -3.33 -13.98 -23.58
C ASN A 315 -2.11 -14.92 -23.35
N LYS A 316 -1.64 -15.06 -22.11
CA LYS A 316 -0.47 -15.84 -21.72
C LYS A 316 -0.88 -16.88 -20.69
N LEU A 317 -1.37 -18.01 -21.17
CA LEU A 317 -1.42 -19.27 -20.41
C LEU A 317 0.02 -19.74 -20.16
N LEU A 318 0.69 -19.13 -19.18
CA LEU A 318 2.03 -19.54 -18.78
C LEU A 318 1.89 -20.63 -17.72
N LEU A 319 1.98 -21.88 -18.16
CA LEU A 319 2.16 -23.03 -17.28
C LEU A 319 3.40 -22.79 -16.42
N PRO A 320 3.34 -23.02 -15.10
CA PRO A 320 4.52 -22.92 -14.26
C PRO A 320 5.57 -23.93 -14.74
N SER A 321 6.64 -23.43 -15.36
CA SER A 321 7.83 -24.21 -15.65
C SER A 321 8.73 -24.18 -14.41
N GLY A 322 8.66 -25.22 -13.58
CA GLY A 322 9.54 -25.32 -12.42
C GLY A 322 9.46 -26.69 -11.76
N SER A 323 10.62 -27.22 -11.38
CA SER A 323 10.71 -28.34 -10.44
C SER A 323 10.13 -27.90 -9.07
N PHE A 324 9.48 -28.83 -8.37
CA PHE A 324 9.11 -28.65 -6.97
C PHE A 324 10.38 -28.73 -6.11
N GLU A 325 11.14 -27.65 -6.07
CA GLU A 325 12.29 -27.53 -5.19
C GLU A 325 11.90 -26.66 -3.98
N VAL A 326 12.05 -27.22 -2.77
CA VAL A 326 11.90 -26.47 -1.53
C VAL A 326 13.15 -25.61 -1.39
N ASN A 327 12.96 -24.30 -1.29
CA ASN A 327 14.05 -23.35 -1.06
C ASN A 327 13.73 -22.46 0.15
N LEU A 328 14.74 -21.73 0.63
CA LEU A 328 14.62 -20.92 1.84
C LEU A 328 13.53 -19.85 1.73
N GLU A 329 13.35 -19.24 0.54
CA GLU A 329 12.30 -18.24 0.32
C GLU A 329 10.90 -18.84 0.49
N LYS A 330 10.67 -20.07 0.00
CA LYS A 330 9.42 -20.79 0.20
C LYS A 330 9.20 -21.15 1.67
N ILE A 331 10.25 -21.53 2.40
CA ILE A 331 10.18 -21.83 3.84
C ILE A 331 9.80 -20.55 4.61
N ILE A 332 10.53 -19.46 4.41
CA ILE A 332 10.24 -18.18 5.05
C ILE A 332 8.83 -17.73 4.69
N GLY A 333 8.46 -17.75 3.42
CA GLY A 333 7.12 -17.39 2.97
C GLY A 333 5.99 -18.21 3.63
N ALA A 334 6.24 -19.48 3.97
CA ALA A 334 5.28 -20.30 4.71
C ALA A 334 5.15 -19.84 6.18
N PHE A 335 6.26 -19.53 6.86
CA PHE A 335 6.24 -19.01 8.23
C PHE A 335 5.64 -17.60 8.34
N LEU A 336 5.73 -16.81 7.27
CA LEU A 336 5.10 -15.48 7.20
C LEU A 336 3.67 -15.52 6.66
N HIS A 337 3.08 -16.70 6.45
CA HIS A 337 1.70 -16.79 6.01
C HIS A 337 0.76 -16.28 7.12
N PRO A 338 -0.24 -15.42 6.82
CA PRO A 338 -1.14 -14.85 7.84
C PRO A 338 -1.74 -15.89 8.79
N ASP A 339 -2.24 -17.01 8.26
CA ASP A 339 -2.80 -18.09 9.08
C ASP A 339 -1.79 -18.73 10.06
N VAL A 340 -0.51 -18.82 9.67
CA VAL A 340 0.53 -19.37 10.54
C VAL A 340 0.84 -18.38 11.67
N ILE A 341 0.91 -17.09 11.35
CA ILE A 341 1.12 -16.02 12.34
C ILE A 341 -0.04 -15.98 13.34
N ASP A 342 -1.28 -16.08 12.86
CA ASP A 342 -2.47 -16.14 13.72
C ASP A 342 -2.44 -17.35 14.66
N LEU A 343 -2.04 -18.52 14.15
CA LEU A 343 -1.89 -19.73 14.96
C LEU A 343 -0.81 -19.54 16.04
N VAL A 344 0.37 -19.03 15.69
CA VAL A 344 1.46 -18.78 16.65
C VAL A 344 1.03 -17.78 17.72
N TYR A 345 0.41 -16.67 17.32
CA TYR A 345 -0.11 -15.66 18.25
C TYR A 345 -1.11 -16.27 19.24
N SER A 346 -2.03 -17.12 18.77
CA SER A 346 -3.01 -17.78 19.64
C SER A 346 -2.39 -18.67 20.72
N LYS A 347 -1.19 -19.21 20.47
CA LYS A 347 -0.46 -20.09 21.40
C LYS A 347 0.47 -19.36 22.35
N LEU A 348 0.85 -18.12 22.04
CA LEU A 348 1.64 -17.28 22.93
C LEU A 348 0.78 -16.47 23.90
N GLY A 349 -0.52 -16.33 23.62
CA GLY A 349 -1.50 -15.66 24.49
C GLY A 349 -2.22 -16.57 25.48
N GLU A 350 -2.01 -17.88 25.42
CA GLU A 350 -2.41 -18.89 26.43
C GLU A 350 -1.32 -18.98 27.51
#